data_AF-S4MP81-F1
#
_entry.id   AF-S4MP81-F1
#
_cell.length_a   1.000
_cell.length_b   1.000
_cell.length_c   1.000
_cell.angle_alpha   90.00
_cell.angle_beta   90.00
_cell.angle_gamma   90.00
#
_symmetry.space_group_name_H-M   'P 1'
#
loop_
_entity.id
_entity.type
_entity.pdbx_description
1 polymer ?
#
loop_
_entity_poly.entity_id
_entity_poly.type
_entity_poly.pdbx_seq_one_letter_code
_entity_poly.pdbx_strand_id
1 'polypeptide(L)'
;MNRNQDVVHRAVGKAGIVLVAEGNPNRVKSLLAAEKKKMNRIVADVPVHDLVVGTGEGQVELKKLRTTMLKLPRVLTGPQVTATNDRLRALGDLMSNMPLPKGPMPKGMRMPRGGGPKAR
;
A
#
# COMPACT_ATOMS: atom_id res chain seq x y z
N MET A 1 5.44 -11.31 3.00
CA MET A 1 6.65 -11.01 2.21
C MET A 1 6.54 -11.77 0.90
N ASN A 2 6.52 -11.09 -0.25
CA ASN A 2 6.50 -11.76 -1.55
C ASN A 2 7.85 -12.48 -1.75
N ARG A 3 7.86 -13.60 -2.48
CA ARG A 3 9.07 -14.37 -2.84
C ARG A 3 10.18 -13.50 -3.47
N ASN A 4 9.78 -12.35 -4.00
CA ASN A 4 10.61 -11.37 -4.69
C ASN A 4 11.15 -10.23 -3.79
N GLN A 5 10.96 -10.31 -2.46
CA GLN A 5 11.46 -9.35 -1.46
C GLN A 5 11.00 -7.89 -1.63
N ASP A 6 9.97 -7.62 -2.44
CA ASP A 6 9.37 -6.28 -2.52
C ASP A 6 8.58 -5.99 -1.22
N VAL A 7 8.80 -4.83 -0.60
CA VAL A 7 8.21 -4.44 0.68
C VAL A 7 7.69 -3.00 0.63
N VAL A 8 6.57 -2.77 1.33
CA VAL A 8 6.09 -1.42 1.63
C VAL A 8 6.04 -1.27 3.15
N HIS A 9 6.86 -0.39 3.68
CA HIS A 9 6.88 0.00 5.09
C HIS A 9 5.95 1.19 5.31
N ARG A 10 5.26 1.20 6.44
CA ARG A 10 4.36 2.29 6.84
C ARG A 10 4.94 2.99 8.06
N ALA A 11 5.15 4.30 7.94
CA ALA A 11 5.48 5.17 9.05
C ALA A 11 4.33 6.15 9.29
N VAL A 12 4.02 6.44 10.57
CA VAL A 12 3.00 7.41 10.96
C VAL A 12 3.67 8.48 11.81
N GLY A 13 3.44 9.75 11.49
CA GLY A 13 4.03 10.86 12.22
C GLY A 13 3.30 12.17 11.94
N LYS A 14 3.91 13.30 12.31
CA LYS A 14 3.28 14.62 12.14
C LYS A 14 3.02 14.99 10.68
N ALA A 15 3.69 14.35 9.72
CA ALA A 15 3.42 14.51 8.30
C ALA A 15 2.23 13.67 7.80
N GLY A 16 1.57 12.91 8.66
CA GLY A 16 0.57 11.91 8.27
C GLY A 16 1.20 10.53 8.11
N ILE A 17 0.76 9.80 7.10
CA ILE A 17 1.26 8.47 6.77
C ILE A 17 2.30 8.59 5.67
N VAL A 18 3.44 7.94 5.84
CA VAL A 18 4.47 7.80 4.81
C VAL A 18 4.63 6.33 4.47
N LEU A 19 4.36 5.99 3.21
CA LEU A 19 4.59 4.68 2.62
C LEU A 19 5.97 4.67 1.99
N VAL A 20 6.86 3.84 2.51
CA VAL A 20 8.23 3.68 2.03
C VAL A 20 8.34 2.34 1.32
N ALA A 21 8.64 2.39 0.04
CA ALA A 21 8.61 1.26 -0.86
C ALA A 21 10.03 0.84 -1.22
N GLU A 22 10.34 -0.45 -1.12
CA GLU A 22 11.64 -1.01 -1.49
C GLU A 22 11.45 -2.24 -2.39
N GLY A 23 12.28 -2.36 -3.44
CA GLY A 23 12.24 -3.47 -4.38
C GLY A 23 12.27 -3.02 -5.84
N ASN A 24 11.77 -3.87 -6.74
CA ASN A 24 11.76 -3.56 -8.17
C ASN A 24 10.72 -2.45 -8.47
N PRO A 25 11.10 -1.32 -9.10
CA PRO A 25 10.21 -0.17 -9.30
C PRO A 25 8.91 -0.48 -10.03
N ASN A 26 8.92 -1.42 -10.99
CA ASN A 26 7.75 -1.76 -11.78
C ASN A 26 6.70 -2.54 -10.96
N ARG A 27 7.15 -3.34 -9.98
CA ARG A 27 6.26 -4.12 -9.10
C ARG A 27 5.85 -3.34 -7.87
N VAL A 28 6.77 -2.55 -7.32
CA VAL A 28 6.53 -1.75 -6.12
C VAL A 28 5.48 -0.66 -6.35
N LYS A 29 5.36 -0.12 -7.56
CA LYS A 29 4.29 0.84 -7.91
C LYS A 29 2.88 0.30 -7.67
N SER A 30 2.60 -0.94 -8.05
CA SER A 30 1.26 -1.51 -7.86
C SER A 30 0.98 -1.84 -6.39
N LEU A 31 1.99 -2.35 -5.66
CA LEU A 31 1.91 -2.56 -4.21
C LEU A 31 1.64 -1.26 -3.46
N LEU A 32 2.37 -0.20 -3.83
CA LEU A 32 2.23 1.10 -3.20
C LEU A 32 0.89 1.76 -3.51
N ALA A 33 0.39 1.64 -4.75
CA ALA A 33 -0.95 2.12 -5.10
C ALA A 33 -2.06 1.41 -4.32
N ALA A 34 -1.94 0.09 -4.13
CA ALA A 34 -2.88 -0.69 -3.33
C ALA A 34 -2.86 -0.26 -1.86
N GLU A 35 -1.67 -0.09 -1.28
CA GLU A 35 -1.52 0.34 0.11
C GLU A 35 -2.02 1.78 0.31
N LYS A 36 -1.69 2.70 -0.60
CA LYS A 36 -2.19 4.09 -0.58
C LYS A 36 -3.72 4.15 -0.63
N LYS A 37 -4.34 3.36 -1.51
CA LYS A 37 -5.80 3.26 -1.59
C LYS A 37 -6.42 2.71 -0.30
N LYS A 38 -5.77 1.72 0.33
CA LYS A 38 -6.19 1.17 1.61
C LYS A 38 -6.09 2.22 2.73
N MET A 39 -4.99 2.97 2.80
CA MET A 39 -4.79 4.03 3.80
C MET A 39 -5.82 5.13 3.62
N ASN A 40 -6.03 5.63 2.40
CA ASN A 40 -7.03 6.68 2.12
C ASN A 40 -8.46 6.25 2.49
N ARG A 41 -8.79 4.95 2.41
CA ARG A 41 -10.09 4.44 2.85
C ARG A 41 -10.21 4.42 4.36
N ILE A 42 -9.13 4.10 5.07
CA ILE A 42 -9.11 3.97 6.53
C ILE A 42 -9.06 5.34 7.20
N VAL A 43 -8.25 6.26 6.69
CA VAL A 43 -8.00 7.59 7.25
C VAL A 43 -8.10 8.65 6.16
N ALA A 44 -9.33 9.02 5.80
CA ALA A 44 -9.59 9.97 4.72
C ALA A 44 -9.08 11.39 5.00
N ASP A 45 -8.90 11.75 6.27
CA ASP A 45 -8.50 13.07 6.76
C ASP A 45 -6.99 13.23 6.97
N VAL A 46 -6.20 12.18 6.74
CA VAL A 46 -4.75 12.17 6.97
C VAL A 46 -3.99 12.12 5.65
N PRO A 47 -3.01 13.02 5.41
CA PRO A 47 -2.17 12.95 4.23
C PRO A 47 -1.41 11.62 4.12
N VAL A 48 -1.40 11.05 2.92
CA VAL A 48 -0.65 9.83 2.60
C VAL A 48 0.42 10.14 1.55
N HIS A 49 1.66 10.13 2.00
CA HIS A 49 2.85 10.31 1.17
C HIS A 49 3.44 8.96 0.77
N ASP A 50 4.06 8.90 -0.40
CA ASP A 50 4.74 7.73 -0.94
C ASP A 50 6.16 8.07 -1.37
N LEU A 51 7.11 7.24 -0.97
CA LEU A 51 8.51 7.33 -1.32
C LEU A 51 8.99 5.97 -1.80
N VAL A 52 9.67 5.92 -2.94
CA VAL A 52 10.34 4.70 -3.42
C VAL A 52 11.82 4.83 -3.13
N VAL A 53 12.38 3.85 -2.42
CA VAL A 53 13.80 3.79 -2.09
C VAL A 53 14.57 3.18 -3.26
N GLY A 54 15.69 3.82 -3.61
CA GLY A 54 16.62 3.31 -4.61
C GLY A 54 17.52 4.41 -5.18
N THR A 55 18.20 4.13 -6.28
CA THR A 55 19.18 5.02 -6.92
C THR A 55 18.74 5.53 -8.29
N GLY A 56 17.56 5.12 -8.76
CA GLY A 56 17.01 5.57 -10.03
C GLY A 56 16.32 6.93 -9.96
N GLU A 57 15.88 7.42 -11.11
CA GLU A 57 15.14 8.68 -11.22
C GLU A 57 13.83 8.65 -10.41
N GLY A 58 13.53 9.73 -9.69
CA GLY A 58 12.35 9.83 -8.83
C GLY A 58 12.40 8.96 -7.57
N GLN A 59 13.52 8.29 -7.29
CA GLN A 59 13.73 7.49 -6.08
C GLN A 59 14.54 8.26 -5.05
N VAL A 60 14.38 7.87 -3.79
CA VAL A 60 15.11 8.42 -2.66
C VAL A 60 16.19 7.44 -2.25
N GLU A 61 17.45 7.85 -2.32
CA GLU A 61 18.55 7.04 -1.78
C GLU A 61 18.31 6.76 -0.28
N LEU A 62 18.58 5.53 0.15
CA LEU A 62 18.32 5.09 1.53
C LEU A 62 18.96 6.03 2.58
N LYS A 63 20.19 6.48 2.34
CA LYS A 63 20.91 7.43 3.21
C LYS A 63 20.22 8.80 3.36
N LYS A 64 19.39 9.20 2.39
CA LYS A 64 18.65 10.47 2.36
C LYS A 64 17.21 10.34 2.86
N LEU A 65 16.69 9.12 3.00
CA LEU A 65 15.29 8.84 3.36
C LEU A 65 14.83 9.62 4.59
N ARG A 66 15.61 9.54 5.69
CA ARG A 66 15.30 10.26 6.94
C ARG A 66 15.16 11.76 6.71
N THR A 67 16.11 12.36 6.01
CA THR A 67 16.11 13.81 5.73
C THR A 67 14.94 14.21 4.84
N THR A 68 14.61 13.40 3.83
CA THR A 68 13.44 13.62 2.97
C THR A 68 12.15 13.57 3.77
N MET A 69 11.98 12.57 4.65
CA MET A 69 10.79 12.46 5.51
C MET A 69 10.65 13.65 6.47
N LEU A 70 11.76 14.16 7.02
CA LEU A 70 11.74 15.31 7.93
C LEU A 70 11.33 16.63 7.27
N LYS A 71 11.50 16.74 5.94
CA LYS A 71 11.09 17.92 5.15
C LYS A 71 9.60 17.92 4.79
N LEU A 72 8.88 16.82 5.02
CA LEU A 72 7.45 16.77 4.75
C LEU A 72 6.69 17.75 5.68
N PRO A 73 5.62 18.39 5.18
CA PRO A 73 4.82 19.32 5.99
C PRO A 73 4.26 18.64 7.24
N ARG A 74 4.41 19.29 8.39
CA ARG A 74 3.89 18.78 9.67
C ARG A 74 2.46 19.26 9.87
N VAL A 75 1.49 18.49 9.41
CA VAL A 75 0.07 18.82 9.42
C VAL A 75 -0.70 18.26 10.62
N LEU A 76 -0.20 17.20 11.24
CA LEU A 76 -0.87 16.54 12.38
C LEU A 76 -0.25 16.97 13.72
N THR A 77 -1.12 17.13 14.71
CA THR A 77 -0.74 17.26 16.13
C THR A 77 -0.38 15.89 16.73
N GLY A 78 0.32 15.89 17.86
CA GLY A 78 0.68 14.64 18.57
C GLY A 78 -0.53 13.72 18.84
N PRO A 79 -1.65 14.23 19.41
CA PRO A 79 -2.85 13.42 19.64
C PRO A 79 -3.46 12.85 18.35
N GLN A 80 -3.48 13.62 17.25
CA GLN A 80 -3.97 13.14 15.95
C GLN A 80 -3.09 12.01 15.39
N VAL A 81 -1.77 12.07 15.60
CA VAL A 81 -0.85 10.98 15.22
C VAL A 81 -1.19 9.70 15.99
N THR A 82 -1.41 9.80 17.30
CA THR A 82 -1.80 8.65 18.13
C THR A 82 -3.12 8.05 17.67
N ALA A 83 -4.16 8.88 17.51
CA ALA A 83 -5.46 8.44 17.04
C ALA A 83 -5.40 7.78 15.64
N THR A 84 -4.58 8.32 14.74
CA THR A 84 -4.32 7.74 13.41
C THR A 84 -3.72 6.35 13.53
N ASN A 85 -2.69 6.20 14.37
CA ASN A 85 -2.02 4.92 14.58
C ASN A 85 -2.96 3.87 15.19
N ASP A 86 -3.78 4.27 16.16
CA ASP A 86 -4.75 3.38 16.81
C ASP A 86 -5.83 2.91 15.83
N ARG A 87 -6.37 3.83 15.02
CA ARG A 87 -7.33 3.50 13.95
C ARG A 87 -6.72 2.53 12.93
N LEU A 88 -5.46 2.75 12.53
CA LEU A 88 -4.75 1.86 11.59
C LEU A 88 -4.49 0.47 12.17
N ARG A 89 -4.23 0.35 13.47
CA ARG A 89 -4.08 -0.94 14.17
C ARG A 89 -5.42 -1.67 14.23
N ALA A 90 -6.45 -1.01 14.76
CA ALA A 90 -7.78 -1.59 14.90
C ALA A 90 -8.37 -2.08 13.57
N LEU A 91 -8.26 -1.28 12.50
CA LEU A 91 -8.74 -1.66 11.18
C LEU A 91 -7.80 -2.60 10.44
N GLY A 92 -6.50 -2.59 10.76
CA GLY A 92 -5.55 -3.59 10.28
C GLY A 92 -5.94 -5.00 10.72
N ASP A 93 -6.22 -5.15 12.02
CA ASP A 93 -6.67 -6.40 12.63
C ASP A 93 -8.07 -6.81 12.16
N LEU A 94 -8.97 -5.85 11.98
CA LEU A 94 -10.30 -6.12 11.43
C LEU A 94 -10.22 -6.57 9.97
N MET A 95 -9.39 -5.95 9.13
CA MET A 95 -9.28 -6.28 7.70
C MET A 95 -8.49 -7.56 7.43
N SER A 96 -7.53 -7.94 8.29
CA SER A 96 -6.82 -9.23 8.18
C SER A 96 -7.71 -10.40 8.61
N ASN A 97 -8.63 -10.16 9.55
CA ASN A 97 -9.56 -11.18 10.07
C ASN A 97 -10.96 -11.11 9.48
N MET A 98 -11.23 -10.21 8.52
CA MET A 98 -12.54 -10.09 7.90
C MET A 98 -12.80 -11.33 7.04
N PRO A 99 -13.84 -12.14 7.32
CA PRO A 99 -14.31 -13.12 6.36
C PRO A 99 -14.70 -12.33 5.12
N LEU A 100 -14.04 -12.59 3.99
CA LEU A 100 -14.50 -12.11 2.69
C LEU A 100 -16.02 -12.31 2.65
N PRO A 101 -16.84 -11.27 2.41
CA PRO A 101 -18.27 -11.44 2.32
C PRO A 101 -18.53 -12.45 1.21
N LYS A 102 -18.87 -13.69 1.61
CA LYS A 102 -19.26 -14.76 0.70
C LYS A 102 -20.68 -14.47 0.24
N GLY A 103 -20.85 -13.34 -0.43
CA GLY A 103 -21.97 -13.16 -1.35
C GLY A 103 -21.86 -14.21 -2.44
N PRO A 104 -22.98 -14.65 -3.04
CA PRO A 104 -22.93 -15.58 -4.14
C PRO A 104 -22.02 -15.02 -5.23
N MET A 105 -20.90 -15.72 -5.48
CA MET A 105 -20.00 -15.39 -6.58
C MET A 105 -20.85 -15.28 -7.85
N PRO A 106 -20.71 -14.21 -8.67
CA PRO A 106 -21.47 -14.08 -9.89
C PRO A 106 -21.27 -15.31 -10.77
N LYS A 107 -22.30 -16.15 -10.89
CA LYS A 107 -22.36 -17.28 -11.81
C LYS A 107 -22.44 -16.73 -13.24
N GLY A 108 -21.33 -16.27 -13.79
CA GLY A 108 -21.34 -15.64 -15.11
C GLY A 108 -20.04 -15.71 -15.91
N MET A 109 -18.88 -15.96 -15.28
CA MET A 109 -17.62 -16.04 -16.01
C MET A 109 -17.45 -17.44 -16.64
N ARG A 110 -18.23 -17.75 -17.67
CA ARG A 110 -17.93 -18.87 -18.59
C ARG A 110 -16.61 -18.53 -19.27
N MET A 111 -15.53 -19.18 -18.83
CA MET A 111 -14.26 -19.19 -19.56
C MET A 111 -14.53 -19.71 -20.98
N PRO A 112 -14.24 -18.94 -22.05
CA PRO A 112 -14.31 -19.47 -23.40
C PRO A 112 -13.20 -20.51 -23.55
N ARG A 113 -13.57 -21.80 -23.61
CA ARG A 113 -12.62 -22.83 -24.05
C ARG A 113 -12.44 -22.67 -25.55
N GLY A 114 -11.34 -22.00 -25.91
CA GLY A 114 -10.83 -21.88 -27.26
C GLY A 114 -10.57 -23.25 -27.89
N GLY A 115 -10.75 -23.30 -29.20
CA GLY A 115 -10.64 -24.51 -30.01
C GLY A 115 -9.21 -24.98 -30.29
N GLY A 116 -9.16 -26.21 -30.79
CA GLY A 116 -8.00 -26.86 -31.41
C GLY A 116 -7.98 -28.37 -31.14
N PRO A 117 -7.35 -29.21 -31.99
CA PRO A 117 -7.29 -29.18 -33.45
C PRO A 117 -7.98 -30.43 -34.06
N LYS A 118 -8.37 -30.36 -35.35
CA LYS A 118 -8.76 -31.54 -36.13
C LYS A 118 -7.57 -32.48 -36.33
N ALA A 119 -7.77 -33.79 -36.18
CA ALA A 119 -6.90 -34.80 -36.74
C ALA A 119 -7.69 -36.04 -37.17
N ARG A 120 -7.65 -36.26 -38.50
CA ARG A 120 -7.87 -37.47 -39.31
C ARG A 120 -9.25 -38.12 -39.31
#